data_AF-A0A966V1J0-F1
#
_entry.id   AF-A0A966V1J0-F1
#
_cell.length_a   1.000
_cell.length_b   1.000
_cell.length_c   1.000
_cell.angle_alpha   90.00
_cell.angle_beta   90.00
_cell.angle_gamma   90.00
#
_symmetry.space_group_name_H-M   'P 1'
#
loop_
_entity.id
_entity.type
_entity.pdbx_description
1 polymer ?
#
loop_
_entity_poly.entity_id
_entity_poly.type
_entity_poly.pdbx_seq_one_letter_code
_entity_poly.pdbx_strand_id
1 'polypeptide(L)' 'MISPAEQRVLALLLEGGSNRCIAARLALSPRTVESHISAMLEKSGCRSRSQLVLWGLGSKPGQIW' A
#
# COMPACT_ATOMS: atom_id res chain seq x y z
N MET A 1 3.11 2.19 -12.12
CA MET A 1 3.84 0.93 -11.79
C MET A 1 4.34 1.02 -10.36
N ILE A 2 4.11 -0.01 -9.54
CA ILE A 2 4.54 -0.04 -8.13
C ILE A 2 5.92 -0.71 -8.03
N SER A 3 6.81 -0.13 -7.23
CA SER A 3 8.19 -0.60 -7.04
C SER A 3 8.30 -1.85 -6.14
N PRO A 4 9.42 -2.58 -6.17
CA PRO A 4 9.60 -3.75 -5.30
C PRO A 4 9.51 -3.45 -3.79
N ALA A 5 9.92 -2.26 -3.37
CA ALA A 5 9.80 -1.83 -1.97
C ALA A 5 8.33 -1.58 -1.59
N GLU A 6 7.59 -0.90 -2.47
CA GLU A 6 6.16 -0.65 -2.27
C GLU A 6 5.35 -1.95 -2.31
N GLN A 7 5.71 -2.94 -3.14
CA GLN A 7 5.08 -4.26 -3.13
C GLN A 7 5.25 -4.98 -1.78
N ARG A 8 6.43 -4.87 -1.14
CA ARG A 8 6.65 -5.43 0.20
C ARG A 8 5.77 -4.75 1.25
N VAL A 9 5.64 -3.43 1.17
CA VAL A 9 4.72 -2.68 2.05
C VAL A 9 3.27 -3.09 1.81
N LEU A 10 2.86 -3.23 0.55
CA LEU A 10 1.52 -3.64 0.16
C LEU A 10 1.17 -5.04 0.68
N ALA A 11 2.07 -6.02 0.57
CA ALA A 11 1.82 -7.37 1.09
C ALA A 11 1.47 -7.36 2.58
N LEU A 12 2.25 -6.63 3.38
CA LEU A 12 2.00 -6.50 4.82
C LEU A 12 0.75 -5.65 5.14
N LEU A 13 0.39 -4.72 4.25
CA LEU A 13 -0.84 -3.95 4.33
C LEU A 13 -2.07 -4.85 4.12
N LEU A 14 -1.99 -5.80 3.17
CA LEU A 14 -3.03 -6.78 2.87
C LEU A 14 -3.23 -7.78 4.02
N GLU A 15 -2.18 -8.09 4.77
CA GLU A 15 -2.26 -8.86 6.03
C GLU A 15 -2.92 -8.06 7.19
N GLY A 16 -3.30 -6.80 6.98
CA GLY A 16 -3.88 -5.94 8.00
C GLY A 16 -2.87 -5.24 8.91
N GLY A 17 -1.58 -5.25 8.58
CA GLY A 17 -0.52 -4.66 9.40
C GLY A 17 -0.61 -3.13 9.49
N SER A 18 -0.52 -2.55 10.69
CA SER A 18 -0.42 -1.09 10.87
C SER A 18 0.91 -0.53 10.36
N ASN A 19 1.01 0.77 10.07
CA ASN A 19 2.27 1.38 9.59
C ASN A 19 3.45 1.10 10.52
N ARG A 20 3.21 1.07 11.85
CA ARG A 20 4.24 0.75 12.85
C ARG A 20 4.67 -0.71 12.80
N CYS A 21 3.73 -1.64 12.59
CA CYS A 21 4.03 -3.06 12.44
C CYS A 21 4.79 -3.34 11.14
N ILE A 22 4.36 -2.74 10.04
CA ILE A 22 5.03 -2.81 8.73
C ILE A 22 6.45 -2.27 8.84
N ALA A 23 6.61 -1.09 9.47
CA ALA A 23 7.90 -0.47 9.71
C ALA A 23 8.85 -1.40 10.48
N ALA A 24 8.35 -2.03 11.55
CA ALA A 24 9.13 -3.00 12.31
C ALA A 24 9.53 -4.23 11.48
N ARG A 25 8.60 -4.82 10.71
CA ARG A 25 8.86 -6.01 9.87
C ARG A 25 9.84 -5.73 8.72
N LEU A 26 9.88 -4.50 8.21
CA LEU A 26 10.75 -4.11 7.09
C LEU A 26 12.00 -3.34 7.52
N ALA A 27 12.23 -3.16 8.82
CA ALA A 27 13.31 -2.31 9.36
C ALA A 27 13.30 -0.88 8.76
N LEU A 28 12.10 -0.30 8.64
CA LEU A 28 11.87 1.07 8.14
C LEU A 28 11.34 1.98 9.25
N SER A 29 11.34 3.29 9.00
CA SER A 29 10.60 4.22 9.85
C SER A 29 9.10 4.19 9.49
N PRO A 30 8.18 4.44 10.44
CA PRO A 30 6.75 4.58 10.14
C PRO A 30 6.47 5.65 9.07
N ARG A 31 7.25 6.74 9.07
CA ARG A 31 7.16 7.81 8.07
C ARG A 31 7.52 7.33 6.67
N THR A 32 8.53 6.47 6.55
CA THR A 32 8.91 5.84 5.27
C THR A 32 7.79 4.95 4.75
N VAL A 33 7.13 4.18 5.62
CA VAL A 33 5.96 3.37 5.26
C VAL A 33 4.81 4.25 4.78
N GLU A 34 4.56 5.37 5.46
CA GLU A 34 3.58 6.38 5.02
C GLU A 34 3.89 6.91 3.62
N SER A 35 5.14 7.28 3.35
CA SER A 35 5.56 7.73 2.02
C SER A 35 5.34 6.66 0.94
N HIS A 36 5.64 5.40 1.23
CA HIS A 36 5.35 4.31 0.30
C HIS A 36 3.84 4.15 0.06
N ILE A 37 3.00 4.26 1.10
CA ILE A 37 1.55 4.20 0.96
C ILE A 37 1.03 5.37 0.10
N SER A 38 1.48 6.60 0.35
CA SER A 38 1.09 7.77 -0.44
C SER A 38 1.47 7.61 -1.91
N ALA A 39 2.71 7.19 -2.20
CA ALA A 39 3.15 6.95 -3.56
C ALA A 39 2.34 5.82 -4.24
N MET A 40 1.98 4.76 -3.51
CA MET A 40 1.11 3.70 -4.02
C MET A 40 -0.31 4.17 -4.31
N LEU A 41 -0.88 5.06 -3.47
CA LEU A 41 -2.20 5.65 -3.68
C LEU A 41 -2.21 6.44 -5.00
N GLU A 42 -1.22 7.31 -5.21
CA GLU A 42 -1.08 8.08 -6.44
C GLU A 42 -0.91 7.17 -7.67
N LYS A 43 -0.03 6.16 -7.57
CA LYS A 43 0.27 5.22 -8.67
C LYS A 43 -0.90 4.28 -9.01
N SER A 44 -1.75 3.95 -8.06
CA SER A 44 -2.90 3.05 -8.24
C SER A 44 -4.22 3.78 -8.48
N GLY A 45 -4.24 5.12 -8.37
CA GLY A 45 -5.46 5.92 -8.43
C GLY A 45 -6.38 5.77 -7.22
N CYS A 46 -5.88 5.13 -6.14
CA CYS A 46 -6.63 4.96 -4.91
C CYS A 46 -6.59 6.24 -4.07
N ARG A 47 -7.68 6.54 -3.37
CA ARG A 47 -7.85 7.71 -2.49
C ARG A 47 -7.75 7.37 -1.01
N SER A 48 -7.77 6.09 -0.66
CA SER A 48 -7.69 5.65 0.73
C SER A 48 -6.92 4.35 0.86
N ARG A 49 -6.37 4.12 2.07
CA ARG A 49 -5.71 2.87 2.45
C ARG A 49 -6.60 1.66 2.19
N SER A 50 -7.89 1.74 2.52
CA SER A 50 -8.83 0.63 2.29
C SER A 50 -9.05 0.38 0.80
N GLN A 51 -9.11 1.43 -0.02
CA GLN A 51 -9.18 1.30 -1.47
C GLN A 51 -7.91 0.66 -2.04
N LEU A 52 -6.74 0.99 -1.48
CA LEU A 52 -5.46 0.38 -1.84
C LEU A 52 -5.40 -1.12 -1.49
N VAL A 53 -5.96 -1.51 -0.33
CA VAL A 53 -6.12 -2.91 0.05
C VAL A 53 -7.02 -3.65 -0.95
N LEU A 54 -8.19 -3.09 -1.28
CA LEU A 54 -9.10 -3.67 -2.27
C LEU A 54 -8.44 -3.80 -3.66
N TRP A 55 -7.71 -2.77 -4.08
CA TRP A 55 -6.92 -2.79 -5.31
C TRP A 55 -5.89 -3.93 -5.32
N GLY A 56 -5.17 -4.10 -4.21
CA GLY A 56 -4.17 -5.17 -4.04
C GLY A 56 -4.77 -6.58 -4.01
N LEU A 57 -6.02 -6.74 -3.56
CA LEU A 57 -6.76 -8.02 -3.58
C LEU A 57 -7.31 -8.38 -4.97
N GLY A 58 -7.13 -7.52 -5.98
CA GLY A 58 -7.59 -7.76 -7.34
C GLY A 58 -8.86 -6.99 -7.74
N SER A 59 -9.43 -6.18 -6.85
CA SER A 59 -10.54 -5.30 -7.18
C SER A 59 -9.99 -3.99 -7.74
N LYS A 60 -9.64 -3.93 -9.03
CA LYS A 60 -9.28 -2.67 -9.71
C LYS A 60 -10.44 -1.66 -9.53
N PRO A 61 -10.30 -0.60 -8.72
CA PRO A 61 -11.29 0.46 -8.68
C PRO A 61 -11.15 1.21 -10.02
N GLY A 62 -12.13 1.06 -10.91
CA GLY A 62 -12.21 1.89 -12.13
C GLY A 62 -11.87 1.25 -13.47
N GLN A 63 -12.05 -0.07 -13.67
CA GLN A 63 -12.33 -0.63 -15.01
C GLN A 63 -13.84 -0.77 -15.26
N ILE A 64 -14.56 0.30 -14.95
CA ILE A 64 -15.86 0.73 -15.49
C ILE A 64 -15.66 2.26 -15.42
N TRP A 65 -15.40 2.98 -16.51
CA TRP A 65 -16.20 3.24 -17.71
C TRP A 65 -15.26 3.55 -18.88
#